data_AF-A0A534HE84-F1
#
_entry.id   AF-A0A534HE84-F1
#
_cell.length_a   1.000
_cell.length_b   1.000
_cell.length_c   1.000
_cell.angle_alpha   90.00
_cell.angle_beta   90.00
_cell.angle_gamma   90.00
#
_symmetry.space_group_name_H-M   'P 1'
#
loop_
_entity.id
_entity.type
_entity.pdbx_description
1 polymer ?
#
loop_
_entity_poly.entity_id
_entity_poly.type
_entity_poly.pdbx_seq_one_letter_code
_entity_poly.pdbx_strand_id
1 'polypeptide(L)'
;MNARARLGIRSLLARRERGMALITSLLLLLIITILALSMFRGFGSQEKIAGNLREKARAVHAAESAQQYAEWWLTQGSNAAGGTVSCAAPVLNANLGQGQICNQTLPAAVGLTGLQATVVNVPLPWNIGVTYTPPNMNVTPPNASLAVNATNEPYYAAPGFYIAHLGNAADTAGEAYQIDAYGYGGASTTVAIVESTYE
;
A
#
# COMPACT_ATOMS: atom_id res chain seq x y z
N MET A 1 66.78 -73.72 -0.71
CA MET A 1 66.76 -73.45 0.75
C MET A 1 65.56 -72.58 1.08
N ASN A 2 64.81 -73.00 2.09
CA ASN A 2 63.53 -72.44 2.53
C ASN A 2 63.70 -71.08 3.24
N ALA A 3 62.76 -70.15 3.04
CA ALA A 3 62.37 -69.20 4.09
C ALA A 3 60.96 -68.66 3.81
N ARG A 4 59.98 -69.18 4.55
CA ARG A 4 58.64 -68.62 4.70
C ARG A 4 58.72 -67.44 5.69
N ALA A 5 58.19 -66.27 5.35
CA ALA A 5 57.90 -65.21 6.31
C ALA A 5 56.39 -64.94 6.33
N ARG A 6 55.82 -65.00 7.54
CA ARG A 6 54.40 -65.07 7.85
C ARG A 6 53.71 -63.70 7.79
N LEU A 7 52.42 -63.79 7.48
CA LEU A 7 51.32 -62.83 7.65
C LEU A 7 51.47 -61.80 8.79
N GLY A 8 51.03 -60.58 8.49
CA GLY A 8 50.58 -59.58 9.45
C GLY A 8 49.40 -58.79 8.91
N ILE A 9 48.33 -59.47 8.45
CA ILE A 9 47.06 -58.80 8.15
C ILE A 9 46.49 -58.37 9.51
N ARG A 10 46.68 -57.10 9.87
CA ARG A 10 46.00 -56.48 11.01
C ARG A 10 44.51 -56.49 10.66
N SER A 11 43.79 -57.40 11.29
CA SER A 11 42.34 -57.44 11.31
C SER A 11 41.82 -56.10 11.83
N LEU A 12 41.31 -55.27 10.93
CA LEU A 12 40.35 -54.24 11.27
C LEU A 12 39.11 -54.99 11.75
N LEU A 13 39.08 -55.30 13.04
CA LEU A 13 37.91 -55.81 13.73
C LEU A 13 36.78 -54.81 13.47
N ALA A 14 35.92 -55.12 12.50
CA ALA A 14 34.65 -54.47 12.28
C ALA A 14 33.82 -54.71 13.55
N ARG A 15 33.93 -53.76 14.47
CA ARG A 15 33.17 -53.72 15.71
C ARG A 15 31.71 -53.64 15.29
N ARG A 16 30.97 -54.72 15.55
CA ARG A 16 29.56 -54.83 15.16
C ARG A 16 28.73 -53.96 16.10
N GLU A 17 28.65 -52.68 15.77
CA GLU A 17 27.80 -51.70 16.45
C GLU A 17 26.33 -52.09 16.22
N ARG A 18 25.77 -52.87 17.16
CA ARG A 18 24.36 -53.26 17.14
C ARG A 18 23.57 -52.26 17.96
N GLY A 19 22.74 -51.44 17.29
CA GLY A 19 21.62 -50.72 17.91
C GLY A 19 21.77 -49.20 17.99
N MET A 20 22.94 -48.68 18.37
CA MET A 20 23.10 -47.24 18.66
C MET A 20 23.02 -46.35 17.40
N ALA A 21 23.59 -46.80 16.27
CA ALA A 21 23.63 -46.00 15.04
C ALA A 21 22.24 -45.72 14.44
N LEU A 22 21.28 -46.63 14.61
CA LEU A 22 19.92 -46.46 14.11
C LEU A 22 19.12 -45.47 14.98
N ILE A 23 19.35 -45.49 16.30
CA ILE A 23 18.70 -44.57 17.23
C ILE A 23 19.24 -43.15 17.06
N THR A 24 20.56 -42.98 16.92
CA THR A 24 21.16 -41.66 16.70
C THR A 24 20.77 -41.08 15.35
N SER A 25 20.74 -41.88 14.28
CA SER A 25 20.25 -41.42 12.97
C SER A 25 18.78 -41.03 12.99
N LEU A 26 17.91 -41.79 13.68
CA LEU A 26 16.50 -41.42 13.84
C LEU A 26 16.33 -40.12 14.65
N LEU A 27 17.10 -39.94 15.72
CA LEU A 27 17.08 -38.72 16.53
C LEU A 27 17.53 -37.51 15.71
N LEU A 28 18.64 -37.64 14.97
CA LEU A 28 19.14 -36.58 14.10
C LEU A 28 18.15 -36.24 12.98
N LEU A 29 17.53 -37.25 12.36
CA LEU A 29 16.48 -37.05 11.36
C LEU A 29 15.28 -36.32 11.97
N LEU A 30 14.82 -36.72 13.15
CA LEU A 30 13.74 -36.05 13.87
C LEU A 30 14.08 -34.57 14.14
N ILE A 31 15.28 -34.28 14.64
CA ILE A 31 15.72 -32.90 14.90
C ILE A 31 15.70 -32.08 13.61
N ILE A 32 16.25 -32.59 12.51
CA ILE A 32 16.27 -31.90 11.21
C ILE A 32 14.83 -31.65 10.70
N THR A 33 13.92 -32.62 10.85
CA THR A 33 12.52 -32.43 10.42
C THR A 33 11.80 -31.34 11.20
N ILE A 34 12.02 -31.24 12.52
CA ILE A 34 11.41 -30.19 13.35
C ILE A 34 11.97 -28.82 12.98
N LEU A 35 13.28 -28.72 12.69
CA LEU A 35 13.90 -27.48 12.23
C LEU A 35 13.33 -27.05 10.87
N ALA A 36 13.21 -27.98 9.92
CA ALA A 36 12.63 -27.69 8.60
C ALA A 36 11.16 -27.23 8.68
N LEU A 37 10.32 -27.90 9.47
CA LEU A 37 8.92 -27.50 9.68
C LEU A 37 8.78 -26.13 10.34
N SER A 38 9.69 -25.80 11.26
CA SER A 38 9.71 -24.49 11.92
C SER A 38 10.00 -23.36 10.93
N MET A 39 10.88 -23.58 9.95
CA MET A 39 11.14 -22.62 8.86
C MET A 39 9.92 -22.46 7.94
N PHE A 40 9.22 -23.56 7.62
CA PHE A 40 8.09 -23.51 6.70
C PHE A 40 6.87 -22.74 7.23
N ARG A 41 6.63 -22.73 8.54
CA ARG A 41 5.54 -21.96 9.16
C ARG A 41 5.73 -20.45 9.01
N GLY A 42 6.96 -19.97 8.82
CA GLY A 42 7.27 -18.55 8.63
C GLY A 42 6.98 -18.01 7.23
N PHE A 43 7.04 -18.84 6.18
CA PHE A 43 6.87 -18.35 4.80
C PHE A 43 5.43 -17.90 4.50
N GLY A 44 4.42 -18.60 5.04
CA GLY A 44 3.02 -18.26 4.79
C GLY A 44 2.59 -16.92 5.41
N SER A 45 3.18 -16.50 6.53
CA SER A 45 2.91 -15.17 7.11
C SER A 45 3.62 -14.06 6.34
N GLN A 46 4.86 -14.30 5.92
CA GLN A 46 5.63 -13.36 5.10
C GLN A 46 4.97 -13.10 3.75
N GLU A 47 4.41 -14.12 3.10
CA GLU A 47 3.66 -13.98 1.84
C GLU A 47 2.45 -13.06 2.01
N LYS A 48 1.66 -13.25 3.08
CA LYS A 48 0.50 -12.39 3.38
C LYS A 48 0.90 -10.95 3.68
N ILE A 49 2.00 -10.76 4.43
CA ILE A 49 2.52 -9.42 4.72
C ILE A 49 3.01 -8.75 3.43
N ALA A 50 3.72 -9.48 2.56
CA ALA A 50 4.17 -8.97 1.27
C ALA A 50 2.99 -8.60 0.36
N GLY A 51 1.93 -9.42 0.34
CA GLY A 51 0.69 -9.13 -0.38
C GLY A 51 -0.01 -7.87 0.13
N ASN A 52 -0.22 -7.77 1.45
CA ASN A 52 -0.84 -6.60 2.06
C ASN A 52 -0.01 -5.33 1.87
N LEU A 53 1.32 -5.43 1.96
CA LEU A 53 2.23 -4.30 1.74
C LEU A 53 2.18 -3.83 0.28
N ARG A 54 2.18 -4.76 -0.69
CA ARG A 54 2.02 -4.44 -2.11
C ARG A 54 0.70 -3.71 -2.36
N GLU A 55 -0.39 -4.18 -1.78
CA GLU A 55 -1.71 -3.57 -1.95
C GLU A 55 -1.79 -2.18 -1.29
N LYS A 56 -1.18 -2.02 -0.11
CA LYS A 56 -1.08 -0.73 0.55
C LYS A 56 -0.22 0.27 -0.25
N ALA A 57 0.92 -0.17 -0.78
CA ALA A 57 1.78 0.65 -1.63
C ALA A 57 1.05 1.13 -2.89
N ARG A 58 0.24 0.25 -3.49
CA ARG A 58 -0.63 0.62 -4.61
C ARG A 58 -1.63 1.72 -4.24
N ALA A 59 -2.30 1.60 -3.09
CA ALA A 59 -3.25 2.60 -2.62
C ALA A 59 -2.57 3.97 -2.39
N VAL A 60 -1.36 3.96 -1.80
CA VAL A 60 -0.55 5.18 -1.59
C VAL A 60 -0.17 5.81 -2.93
N HIS A 61 0.35 5.01 -3.87
CA HIS A 61 0.73 5.50 -5.19
C HIS A 61 -0.46 6.14 -5.94
N ALA A 62 -1.68 5.59 -5.80
CA ALA A 62 -2.88 6.21 -6.35
C ALA A 62 -3.20 7.55 -5.68
N ALA A 63 -3.12 7.62 -4.35
CA ALA A 63 -3.35 8.85 -3.59
C ALA A 63 -2.33 9.94 -3.97
N GLU A 64 -1.04 9.59 -4.03
CA GLU A 64 0.05 10.48 -4.45
C GLU A 64 -0.16 10.97 -5.89
N SER A 65 -0.65 10.13 -6.80
CA SER A 65 -0.93 10.55 -8.18
C SER A 65 -2.04 11.60 -8.27
N ALA A 66 -3.04 11.53 -7.40
CA ALA A 66 -4.09 12.54 -7.30
C ALA A 66 -3.58 13.82 -6.64
N GLN A 67 -2.74 13.71 -5.61
CA GLN A 67 -2.11 14.87 -4.96
C GLN A 67 -1.20 15.63 -5.94
N GLN A 68 -0.31 14.93 -6.65
CA GLN A 68 0.59 15.53 -7.64
C GLN A 68 -0.19 16.22 -8.76
N TYR A 69 -1.31 15.64 -9.19
CA TYR A 69 -2.19 16.30 -10.15
C TYR A 69 -2.83 17.57 -9.59
N ALA A 70 -3.28 17.55 -8.34
CA ALA A 70 -3.86 18.72 -7.68
C ALA A 70 -2.84 19.87 -7.56
N GLU A 71 -1.61 19.55 -7.14
CA GLU A 71 -0.49 20.51 -7.09
C GLU A 71 -0.21 21.09 -8.48
N TRP A 72 -0.07 20.23 -9.51
CA TRP A 72 0.10 20.66 -10.90
C TRP A 72 -1.06 21.52 -11.39
N TRP A 73 -2.30 21.20 -11.01
CA TRP A 73 -3.50 21.95 -11.37
C TRP A 73 -3.52 23.35 -10.74
N LEU A 74 -3.00 23.49 -9.51
CA LEU A 74 -2.83 24.78 -8.85
C LEU A 74 -1.77 25.67 -9.52
N THR A 75 -0.71 25.08 -10.09
CA THR A 75 0.32 25.86 -10.82
C THR A 75 -0.17 26.49 -12.13
N GLN A 76 -1.30 26.02 -12.67
CA GLN A 76 -1.94 26.65 -13.81
C GLN A 76 -2.64 27.93 -13.34
N GLY A 77 -1.95 29.07 -13.42
CA GLY A 77 -2.35 30.32 -12.78
C GLY A 77 -3.81 30.79 -13.00
N SER A 78 -4.48 30.36 -14.09
CA SER A 78 -5.91 30.64 -14.30
C SER A 78 -6.84 29.89 -13.32
N ASN A 79 -6.42 28.72 -12.85
CA ASN A 79 -7.22 27.88 -11.95
C ASN A 79 -7.18 28.41 -10.51
N ALA A 80 -6.00 28.77 -10.02
CA ALA A 80 -5.84 29.40 -8.71
C ALA A 80 -6.47 30.81 -8.65
N ALA A 81 -6.44 31.54 -9.78
CA ALA A 81 -7.09 32.85 -9.90
C ALA A 81 -8.62 32.78 -9.98
N GLY A 82 -9.21 31.59 -10.16
CA GLY A 82 -10.66 31.37 -10.20
C GLY A 82 -11.37 31.60 -8.85
N GLY A 83 -10.60 31.76 -7.77
CA GLY A 83 -11.11 31.98 -6.43
C GLY A 83 -11.56 30.70 -5.73
N THR A 84 -12.00 30.84 -4.48
CA THR A 84 -12.47 29.72 -3.65
C THR A 84 -14.00 29.60 -3.73
N VAL A 85 -14.49 28.37 -3.71
CA VAL A 85 -15.92 28.04 -3.74
C VAL A 85 -16.32 27.23 -2.50
N SER A 86 -17.61 27.23 -2.17
CA SER A 86 -18.15 26.30 -1.17
C SER A 86 -18.31 24.93 -1.82
N CYS A 87 -17.33 24.05 -1.62
CA CYS A 87 -17.38 22.69 -2.12
C CYS A 87 -18.56 21.92 -1.51
N ALA A 88 -19.35 21.29 -2.37
CA ALA A 88 -20.52 20.51 -1.99
C ALA A 88 -20.59 19.24 -2.84
N ALA A 89 -21.44 18.28 -2.44
CA ALA A 89 -21.70 17.10 -3.23
C ALA A 89 -22.43 17.48 -4.55
N PRO A 90 -22.24 16.72 -5.65
CA PRO A 90 -21.48 15.47 -5.76
C PRO A 90 -19.98 15.68 -6.03
N VAL A 91 -19.21 14.58 -5.97
CA VAL A 91 -17.80 14.55 -6.36
C VAL A 91 -17.64 14.94 -7.84
N LEU A 92 -16.72 15.85 -8.14
CA LEU A 92 -16.42 16.32 -9.49
C LEU A 92 -15.36 15.45 -10.17
N ASN A 93 -15.12 15.68 -11.47
CA ASN A 93 -14.12 14.95 -12.24
C ASN A 93 -13.08 15.88 -12.88
N ALA A 94 -11.83 15.75 -12.46
CA ALA A 94 -10.69 16.51 -12.97
C ALA A 94 -10.41 16.27 -14.46
N ASN A 95 -10.69 15.06 -14.98
CA ASN A 95 -10.52 14.76 -16.40
C ASN A 95 -11.48 15.55 -17.31
N LEU A 96 -12.54 16.13 -16.74
CA LEU A 96 -13.47 17.03 -17.43
C LEU A 96 -13.15 18.51 -17.19
N GLY A 97 -12.02 18.83 -16.53
CA GLY A 97 -11.64 20.20 -16.18
C GLY A 97 -12.42 20.78 -15.00
N GLN A 98 -13.06 19.96 -14.17
CA GLN A 98 -13.91 20.39 -13.05
C GLN A 98 -13.13 20.50 -11.72
N GLY A 99 -11.87 20.94 -11.77
CA GLY A 99 -11.09 21.22 -10.57
C GLY A 99 -11.65 22.43 -9.82
N GLN A 100 -11.62 22.41 -8.49
CA GLN A 100 -12.10 23.51 -7.65
C GLN A 100 -11.28 23.62 -6.37
N ILE A 101 -11.25 24.83 -5.80
CA ILE A 101 -10.61 25.15 -4.53
C ILE A 101 -11.71 25.46 -3.51
N CYS A 102 -11.66 24.80 -2.36
CA CYS A 102 -12.68 24.90 -1.34
C CYS A 102 -12.34 25.96 -0.30
N ASN A 103 -13.30 26.82 0.05
CA ASN A 103 -13.16 27.83 1.11
C ASN A 103 -13.31 27.28 2.54
N GLN A 104 -13.50 25.98 2.65
CA GLN A 104 -13.84 25.28 3.89
C GLN A 104 -12.94 24.06 4.03
N THR A 105 -12.52 23.77 5.26
CA THR A 105 -11.75 22.56 5.55
C THR A 105 -12.60 21.33 5.28
N LEU A 106 -11.96 20.23 4.89
CA LEU A 106 -12.65 18.98 4.57
C LEU A 106 -13.63 18.53 5.69
N PRO A 107 -13.29 18.57 7.00
CA PRO A 107 -14.24 18.22 8.06
C PRO A 107 -15.45 19.15 8.11
N ALA A 108 -15.28 20.44 7.81
CA ALA A 108 -16.39 21.37 7.77
C ALA A 108 -17.34 21.06 6.61
N ALA A 109 -16.78 20.68 5.48
CA ALA A 109 -17.50 20.41 4.25
C ALA A 109 -18.36 19.14 4.27
N VAL A 110 -17.95 18.13 5.04
CA VAL A 110 -18.75 16.94 5.28
C VAL A 110 -19.74 17.08 6.46
N GLY A 111 -19.88 18.28 7.01
CA GLY A 111 -20.82 18.55 8.12
C GLY A 111 -20.37 18.00 9.47
N LEU A 112 -19.05 17.78 9.67
CA LEU A 112 -18.48 17.37 10.96
C LEU A 112 -18.13 18.58 11.86
N THR A 113 -18.71 19.76 11.57
CA THR A 113 -18.56 20.97 12.40
C THR A 113 -19.31 20.85 13.73
N GLY A 114 -18.73 21.36 14.82
CA GLY A 114 -19.43 21.47 16.11
C GLY A 114 -19.24 20.28 17.07
N LEU A 115 -18.38 19.32 16.73
CA LEU A 115 -17.87 18.34 17.68
C LEU A 115 -16.86 19.03 18.62
N GLN A 116 -16.94 18.76 19.93
CA GLN A 116 -16.00 19.29 20.95
C GLN A 116 -14.54 18.84 20.76
N ALA A 117 -14.28 17.99 19.76
CA ALA A 117 -12.96 17.54 19.36
C ALA A 117 -12.73 17.91 17.90
N THR A 118 -11.56 18.50 17.62
CA THR A 118 -11.07 18.74 16.25
C THR A 118 -11.05 17.40 15.51
N VAL A 119 -11.97 17.23 14.55
CA VAL A 119 -12.01 16.03 13.72
C VAL A 119 -10.87 16.11 12.71
N VAL A 120 -9.82 15.35 12.97
CA VAL A 120 -8.66 15.20 12.06
C VAL A 120 -8.80 14.01 11.11
N ASN A 121 -9.79 13.14 11.31
CA ASN A 121 -10.04 11.97 10.45
C ASN A 121 -11.45 12.02 9.86
N VAL A 122 -11.55 12.36 8.58
CA VAL A 122 -12.81 12.30 7.83
C VAL A 122 -12.98 10.89 7.23
N PRO A 123 -14.02 10.12 7.62
CA PRO A 123 -14.23 8.78 7.08
C PRO A 123 -14.45 8.79 5.57
N LEU A 124 -13.81 7.85 4.87
CA LEU A 124 -14.04 7.59 3.45
C LEU A 124 -15.26 6.67 3.24
N PRO A 125 -15.94 6.73 2.08
CA PRO A 125 -15.68 7.62 0.94
C PRO A 125 -16.11 9.07 1.20
N TRP A 126 -15.40 10.03 0.62
CA TRP A 126 -15.82 11.43 0.63
C TRP A 126 -16.86 11.65 -0.47
N ASN A 127 -18.01 12.21 -0.12
CA ASN A 127 -19.07 12.55 -1.07
C ASN A 127 -18.85 13.90 -1.77
N ILE A 128 -17.70 14.52 -1.48
CA ILE A 128 -17.26 15.83 -1.94
C ILE A 128 -15.81 15.75 -2.41
N GLY A 129 -15.38 16.72 -3.21
CA GLY A 129 -14.03 16.79 -3.76
C GLY A 129 -13.99 16.49 -5.25
N VAL A 130 -12.80 16.17 -5.75
CA VAL A 130 -12.53 15.98 -7.18
C VAL A 130 -11.85 14.64 -7.39
N THR A 131 -12.38 13.81 -8.28
CA THR A 131 -11.73 12.55 -8.70
C THR A 131 -10.81 12.80 -9.87
N TYR A 132 -9.69 12.07 -9.91
CA TYR A 132 -8.76 12.11 -11.02
C TYR A 132 -8.39 10.69 -11.40
N THR A 133 -8.66 10.32 -12.66
CA THR A 133 -8.17 9.06 -13.23
C THR A 133 -6.96 9.35 -14.12
N PRO A 134 -5.74 8.96 -13.70
CA PRO A 134 -4.56 9.08 -14.56
C PRO A 134 -4.72 8.30 -15.86
N PRO A 135 -4.05 8.74 -16.94
CA PRO A 135 -3.97 7.95 -18.17
C PRO A 135 -3.44 6.54 -17.87
N ASN A 136 -4.09 5.50 -18.42
CA ASN A 136 -3.76 4.08 -18.22
C ASN A 136 -4.07 3.47 -16.85
N MET A 137 -4.64 4.23 -15.89
CA MET A 137 -5.12 3.64 -14.65
C MET A 137 -6.40 2.83 -14.90
N ASN A 138 -6.34 1.53 -14.63
CA ASN A 138 -7.50 0.65 -14.76
C ASN A 138 -8.33 0.70 -13.47
N VAL A 139 -9.45 1.42 -13.51
CA VAL A 139 -10.41 1.48 -12.40
C VAL A 139 -11.59 0.56 -12.70
N THR A 140 -12.01 -0.24 -11.73
CA THR A 140 -13.21 -1.06 -11.89
C THR A 140 -14.43 -0.22 -11.55
N PRO A 141 -15.40 -0.03 -12.46
CA PRO A 141 -16.69 0.51 -12.07
C PRO A 141 -17.35 -0.36 -11.00
N PRO A 142 -18.10 0.21 -10.05
CA PRO A 142 -18.88 -0.56 -9.08
C PRO A 142 -20.00 -1.30 -9.81
N ASN A 143 -19.74 -2.55 -10.22
CA ASN A 143 -20.60 -3.54 -10.94
C ASN A 143 -19.98 -4.15 -12.22
N ALA A 144 -18.76 -3.79 -12.62
CA ALA A 144 -18.13 -4.38 -13.80
C ALA A 144 -17.54 -5.77 -13.50
N SER A 145 -17.73 -6.72 -14.43
CA SER A 145 -17.07 -8.03 -14.33
C SER A 145 -15.56 -7.84 -14.45
N LEU A 146 -14.83 -8.28 -13.43
CA LEU A 146 -13.38 -8.26 -13.38
C LEU A 146 -12.79 -9.10 -14.52
N ALA A 147 -12.40 -8.46 -15.62
CA ALA A 147 -11.44 -9.06 -16.54
C ALA A 147 -10.05 -8.87 -15.91
N VAL A 148 -9.63 -9.84 -15.08
CA VAL A 148 -8.28 -9.85 -14.50
C VAL A 148 -7.29 -10.10 -15.64
N ASN A 149 -6.80 -9.02 -16.23
CA ASN A 149 -5.64 -9.09 -17.09
C ASN A 149 -4.42 -9.01 -16.17
N ALA A 150 -3.62 -10.08 -16.10
CA ALA A 150 -2.47 -10.20 -15.18
C ALA A 150 -1.39 -9.11 -15.37
N THR A 151 -1.52 -8.31 -16.43
CA THR A 151 -0.65 -7.18 -16.77
C THR A 151 -1.13 -5.82 -16.23
N ASN A 152 -2.40 -5.69 -15.81
CA ASN A 152 -2.95 -4.44 -15.28
C ASN A 152 -4.03 -4.69 -14.21
N GLU A 153 -3.58 -4.98 -12.99
CA GLU A 153 -4.47 -5.23 -11.85
C GLU A 153 -5.35 -3.99 -11.57
N PRO A 154 -6.69 -4.15 -11.50
CA PRO A 154 -7.57 -3.02 -11.40
C PRO A 154 -7.62 -2.43 -10.00
N TYR A 155 -7.81 -1.12 -9.93
CA TYR A 155 -8.12 -0.37 -8.72
C TYR A 155 -9.62 -0.49 -8.40
N TYR A 156 -9.97 -0.46 -7.11
CA TYR A 156 -11.37 -0.53 -6.65
C TYR A 156 -12.17 0.71 -7.09
N ALA A 157 -11.57 1.90 -7.02
CA ALA A 157 -12.18 3.15 -7.45
C ALA A 157 -11.09 4.16 -7.86
N ALA A 158 -11.49 5.21 -8.59
CA ALA A 158 -10.62 6.32 -8.92
C ALA A 158 -10.13 7.03 -7.65
N PRO A 159 -8.85 7.47 -7.59
CA PRO A 159 -8.40 8.32 -6.52
C PRO A 159 -9.04 9.70 -6.65
N GLY A 160 -9.06 10.43 -5.54
CA GLY A 160 -9.61 11.76 -5.48
C GLY A 160 -8.83 12.64 -4.53
N PHE A 161 -9.03 13.94 -4.68
CA PHE A 161 -8.39 14.96 -3.88
C PHE A 161 -9.38 16.04 -3.50
N TYR A 162 -9.05 16.76 -2.44
CA TYR A 162 -9.77 17.89 -1.92
C TYR A 162 -8.76 19.00 -1.63
N ILE A 163 -9.02 20.20 -2.15
CA ILE A 163 -8.15 21.36 -1.95
C ILE A 163 -8.86 22.31 -1.02
N ALA A 164 -8.37 22.47 0.21
CA ALA A 164 -8.81 23.50 1.14
C ALA A 164 -7.92 24.73 1.02
N HIS A 165 -8.51 25.92 1.01
CA HIS A 165 -7.76 27.17 1.12
C HIS A 165 -7.49 27.49 2.60
N LEU A 166 -6.21 27.73 2.94
CA LEU A 166 -5.77 28.05 4.31
C LEU A 166 -5.64 29.56 4.55
N GLY A 167 -5.65 30.37 3.50
CA GLY A 167 -5.38 31.80 3.57
C GLY A 167 -4.00 32.15 3.03
N ASN A 168 -3.41 33.25 3.52
CA ASN A 168 -2.10 33.68 3.06
C ASN A 168 -0.99 32.72 3.49
N ALA A 169 -0.04 32.49 2.60
CA ALA A 169 1.18 31.74 2.88
C ALA A 169 1.99 32.38 4.02
N ALA A 170 2.76 31.56 4.74
CA ALA A 170 3.53 32.01 5.90
C ALA A 170 4.62 33.04 5.53
N ASP A 171 5.08 33.01 4.28
CA ASP A 171 6.05 33.94 3.71
C ASP A 171 5.41 35.23 3.16
N THR A 172 4.07 35.35 3.21
CA THR A 172 3.27 36.45 2.63
C THR A 172 3.42 36.64 1.12
N ALA A 173 4.05 35.69 0.42
CA ALA A 173 4.31 35.76 -1.01
C ALA A 173 3.21 35.08 -1.86
N GLY A 174 2.19 34.48 -1.22
CA GLY A 174 1.12 33.76 -1.91
C GLY A 174 -0.04 33.34 -1.02
N GLU A 175 -0.82 32.40 -1.54
CA GLU A 175 -1.95 31.75 -0.87
C GLU A 175 -1.54 30.30 -0.55
N ALA A 176 -1.80 29.87 0.68
CA ALA A 176 -1.59 28.51 1.12
C ALA A 176 -2.84 27.64 0.87
N TYR A 177 -2.59 26.42 0.41
CA TYR A 177 -3.59 25.40 0.16
C TYR A 177 -3.21 24.11 0.88
N GLN A 178 -4.20 23.40 1.41
CA GLN A 178 -4.05 22.04 1.92
C GLN A 178 -4.71 21.10 0.92
N ILE A 179 -3.99 20.06 0.54
CA ILE A 179 -4.41 19.08 -0.44
C ILE A 179 -4.49 17.75 0.30
N ASP A 180 -5.73 17.29 0.50
CA ASP A 180 -6.01 15.97 1.04
C ASP A 180 -6.35 15.06 -0.14
N ALA A 181 -5.57 14.00 -0.37
CA ALA A 181 -5.82 13.05 -1.44
C ALA A 181 -6.00 11.64 -0.89
N TYR A 182 -6.90 10.88 -1.50
CA TYR A 182 -7.14 9.48 -1.19
C TYR A 182 -6.98 8.59 -2.41
N GLY A 183 -6.58 7.35 -2.16
CA GLY A 183 -6.45 6.31 -3.17
C GLY A 183 -6.88 4.96 -2.62
N TYR A 184 -7.48 4.14 -3.49
CA TYR A 184 -7.84 2.77 -3.19
C TYR A 184 -6.79 1.80 -3.74
N GLY A 185 -6.67 0.63 -3.12
CA GLY A 185 -6.04 -0.53 -3.73
C GLY A 185 -7.03 -1.28 -4.63
N GLY A 186 -6.84 -2.58 -4.80
CA GLY A 186 -7.75 -3.50 -5.48
C GLY A 186 -9.02 -3.84 -4.68
N ALA A 187 -9.09 -3.44 -3.41
CA ALA A 187 -10.25 -3.66 -2.54
C ALA A 187 -10.74 -2.36 -1.88
N SER A 188 -12.02 -2.30 -1.54
CA SER A 188 -12.63 -1.16 -0.83
C SER A 188 -12.07 -0.92 0.57
N THR A 189 -11.48 -1.94 1.18
CA THR A 189 -10.88 -1.89 2.51
C THR A 189 -9.41 -1.48 2.51
N THR A 190 -8.76 -1.45 1.34
CA THR A 190 -7.37 -1.02 1.23
C THR A 190 -7.33 0.42 0.73
N VAL A 191 -7.12 1.34 1.66
CA VAL A 191 -7.18 2.78 1.39
C VAL A 191 -5.96 3.47 1.96
N ALA A 192 -5.51 4.52 1.28
CA ALA A 192 -4.49 5.43 1.76
C ALA A 192 -4.97 6.87 1.60
N ILE A 193 -4.58 7.72 2.55
CA ILE A 193 -4.80 9.16 2.54
C ILE A 193 -3.43 9.80 2.67
N VAL A 194 -3.16 10.81 1.85
CA VAL A 194 -1.97 11.64 1.88
C VAL A 194 -2.41 13.09 2.00
N GLU A 195 -1.63 13.88 2.72
CA GLU A 195 -1.89 15.30 2.99
C GLU A 195 -0.63 16.08 2.65
N SER A 196 -0.81 17.20 1.96
CA SER A 196 0.26 18.12 1.57
C SER A 196 -0.21 19.55 1.71
N THR A 197 0.67 20.42 2.20
CA THR A 197 0.46 21.87 2.21
C THR A 197 1.28 22.50 1.10
N TYR A 198 0.61 23.20 0.20
CA TYR A 198 1.20 23.89 -0.93
C TYR A 198 1.13 25.40 -0.71
N GLU A 199 2.24 26.10 -0.89
CA GLU A 199 2.39 27.56 -0.75
C GLU A 199 3.03 28.19 -1.99
#